data_AF-A0A0M4CJU5-F1
#
_entry.id   AF-A0A0M4CJU5-F1
#
_cell.length_a   1.000
_cell.length_b   1.000
_cell.length_c   1.000
_cell.angle_alpha   90.00
_cell.angle_beta   90.00
_cell.angle_gamma   90.00
#
_symmetry.space_group_name_H-M   'P 1'
#
loop_
_entity.id
_entity.type
_entity.pdbx_description
1 polymer ?
#
loop_
_entity_poly.entity_id
_entity_poly.type
_entity_poly.pdbx_seq_one_letter_code
_entity_poly.pdbx_strand_id
1 'polypeptide(L)'
;MSRDDQTNNGGDGSTNNAGNQNAGNQNWGDPNSLYGPTSHPEDAPGGFQANAANGQSWQSWQSSQYPQQPYPGSNAYQGYQGFQQGYSDALPLEAGTGRVDLMRAVRFGFRTTFSNPVVWILGTVMLGIAVVFFSGLSGYLSYILDPEAATSGQVSVTSVVINVLAGIVMLAVSICVIRGTLTAVDGHKTRYSDFFHPQNVGQTAILMVILAIVGSIVGTIASTLTLDMFIIDETLEAVDVNSSVLGIMAVYLLVLFLISPLYSYWVYYTSDGHHSAASAVKTGFRDALRNYPVLLLFTLVGGVVVSFVGFVTLFFGFVILLPAFSLASAHIYRQMSGGNIPVEQRR
;
A
#
# COMPACT_ATOMS: atom_id res chain seq x y z
N MET A 1 -10.86 -48.89 -35.78
CA MET A 1 -10.54 -50.04 -34.91
C MET A 1 -9.02 -50.08 -34.74
N SER A 2 -8.53 -50.14 -33.48
CA SER A 2 -7.14 -50.33 -33.02
C SER A 2 -6.08 -49.30 -33.43
N ARG A 3 -5.32 -48.68 -32.49
CA ARG A 3 -4.19 -49.21 -31.67
C ARG A 3 -3.04 -49.72 -32.55
N ASP A 4 -1.75 -49.51 -32.29
CA ASP A 4 -0.92 -48.78 -31.34
C ASP A 4 0.52 -48.86 -31.96
N ASP A 5 1.47 -48.10 -31.41
CA ASP A 5 2.82 -48.56 -31.08
C ASP A 5 4.06 -48.40 -32.01
N GLN A 6 5.15 -47.99 -31.34
CA GLN A 6 6.58 -48.33 -31.53
C GLN A 6 7.42 -47.50 -32.55
N THR A 7 8.70 -47.11 -32.34
CA THR A 7 9.75 -47.40 -31.34
C THR A 7 11.05 -46.60 -31.63
N ASN A 8 11.88 -46.43 -30.58
CA ASN A 8 13.37 -46.49 -30.50
C ASN A 8 14.29 -45.59 -31.37
N ASN A 9 15.57 -45.35 -31.07
CA ASN A 9 16.49 -45.37 -29.90
C ASN A 9 17.93 -45.31 -30.49
N GLY A 10 18.85 -44.62 -29.81
CA GLY A 10 20.26 -45.04 -29.71
C GLY A 10 21.31 -44.36 -30.61
N GLY A 11 22.46 -43.99 -30.01
CA GLY A 11 23.73 -43.83 -30.74
C GLY A 11 24.80 -42.90 -30.13
N ASP A 12 25.47 -43.37 -29.07
CA ASP A 12 26.91 -43.26 -28.69
C ASP A 12 27.86 -42.13 -29.14
N GLY A 13 28.82 -41.79 -28.24
CA GLY A 13 30.21 -41.54 -28.68
C GLY A 13 31.10 -40.54 -27.91
N SER A 14 31.69 -41.00 -26.81
CA SER A 14 32.87 -40.52 -26.03
C SER A 14 34.04 -39.78 -26.75
N THR A 15 34.66 -38.77 -26.11
CA THR A 15 36.06 -38.78 -25.55
C THR A 15 36.69 -37.38 -25.33
N ASN A 16 37.53 -37.30 -24.29
CA ASN A 16 38.35 -36.18 -23.80
C ASN A 16 39.51 -35.77 -24.76
N ASN A 17 39.99 -34.52 -24.73
CA ASN A 17 41.32 -34.12 -24.18
C ASN A 17 41.66 -32.63 -24.46
N ALA A 18 42.53 -32.08 -23.60
CA ALA A 18 42.98 -30.70 -23.52
C ALA A 18 43.76 -30.14 -24.73
N GLY A 19 43.69 -28.82 -24.91
CA GLY A 19 44.52 -28.08 -25.87
C GLY A 19 44.41 -26.57 -25.70
N ASN A 20 45.30 -26.00 -24.90
CA ASN A 20 45.58 -24.56 -24.80
C ASN A 20 46.12 -24.03 -26.14
N GLN A 21 45.37 -23.16 -26.83
CA GLN A 21 45.91 -22.29 -27.87
C GLN A 21 45.33 -20.88 -27.77
N ASN A 22 46.21 -19.99 -27.31
CA ASN A 22 46.05 -18.55 -27.22
C ASN A 22 46.29 -17.97 -28.63
N ALA A 23 45.27 -17.39 -29.27
CA ALA A 23 45.45 -16.60 -30.49
C ALA A 23 44.27 -15.65 -30.74
N GLY A 24 44.58 -14.35 -30.78
CA GLY A 24 43.91 -13.41 -31.67
C GLY A 24 42.65 -12.73 -31.14
N ASN A 25 42.87 -11.61 -30.47
CA ASN A 25 41.92 -10.51 -30.33
C ASN A 25 41.30 -10.15 -31.70
N GLN A 26 40.05 -10.55 -31.95
CA GLN A 26 39.26 -10.13 -33.11
C GLN A 26 38.05 -9.34 -32.66
N ASN A 27 38.28 -8.04 -32.61
CA ASN A 27 37.31 -6.96 -32.56
C ASN A 27 36.34 -7.07 -33.75
N TRP A 28 35.10 -7.44 -33.49
CA TRP A 28 33.98 -7.34 -34.45
C TRP A 28 32.87 -6.50 -33.82
N GLY A 29 33.08 -5.18 -33.81
CA GLY A 29 31.98 -4.23 -33.63
C GLY A 29 31.15 -4.20 -34.91
N ASP A 30 29.96 -4.79 -34.86
CA ASP A 30 28.95 -4.71 -35.91
C ASP A 30 28.46 -3.25 -36.02
N PRO A 31 28.61 -2.54 -37.16
CA PRO A 31 28.31 -1.11 -37.25
C PRO A 31 26.81 -0.77 -37.23
N ASN A 32 25.92 -1.72 -36.92
CA ASN A 32 24.47 -1.55 -36.96
C ASN A 32 23.73 -1.78 -35.64
N SER A 33 24.41 -1.79 -34.48
CA SER A 33 23.70 -1.81 -33.19
C SER A 33 23.18 -0.43 -32.81
N LEU A 34 21.84 -0.29 -32.68
CA LEU A 34 21.14 0.94 -32.28
C LEU A 34 21.39 1.36 -30.81
N TYR A 35 22.20 0.60 -30.08
CA TYR A 35 22.75 0.93 -28.77
C TYR A 35 24.27 1.06 -28.90
N GLY A 36 24.82 2.19 -28.43
CA GLY A 36 26.27 2.39 -28.37
C GLY A 36 26.94 1.40 -27.40
N PRO A 37 28.28 1.25 -27.46
CA PRO A 37 29.00 0.32 -26.61
C PRO A 37 28.75 0.64 -25.13
N THR A 38 28.32 -0.37 -24.38
CA THR A 38 28.14 -0.31 -22.93
C THR A 38 29.53 -0.23 -22.30
N SER A 39 29.82 0.83 -21.54
CA SER A 39 31.08 0.95 -20.81
C SER A 39 31.12 -0.07 -19.67
N HIS A 40 32.05 -1.01 -19.72
CA HIS A 40 32.30 -1.96 -18.66
C HIS A 40 33.29 -1.36 -17.65
N PRO A 41 33.27 -1.76 -16.36
CA PRO A 41 34.24 -1.31 -15.33
C PRO A 41 35.70 -1.61 -15.70
N GLU A 42 35.91 -2.50 -16.67
CA GLU A 42 37.19 -2.92 -17.23
C GLU A 42 37.79 -1.87 -18.18
N ASP A 43 36.94 -0.99 -18.74
CA ASP A 43 37.31 0.02 -19.74
C ASP A 43 37.81 1.35 -19.11
N ALA A 44 37.88 1.41 -17.77
CA ALA A 44 38.42 2.58 -17.07
C ALA A 44 39.95 2.68 -17.28
N PRO A 45 40.52 3.89 -17.48
CA PRO A 45 41.97 4.08 -17.51
C PRO A 45 42.54 3.72 -16.13
N GLY A 46 43.07 2.50 -15.99
CA GLY A 46 43.46 1.89 -14.72
C GLY A 46 42.91 0.46 -14.47
N GLY A 47 42.43 -0.23 -15.51
CA GLY A 47 41.83 -1.57 -15.45
C GLY A 47 42.56 -2.61 -14.59
N PHE A 48 41.75 -3.48 -13.99
CA PHE A 48 42.05 -4.53 -13.03
C PHE A 48 43.37 -5.28 -13.28
N GLN A 49 44.38 -5.04 -12.45
CA GLN A 49 45.56 -5.90 -12.33
C GLN A 49 45.21 -7.15 -11.49
N ALA A 50 45.15 -8.29 -12.18
CA ALA A 50 45.13 -9.61 -11.55
C ALA A 50 46.41 -9.81 -10.71
N ASN A 51 46.20 -10.23 -9.46
CA ASN A 51 47.24 -10.45 -8.47
C ASN A 51 48.15 -11.63 -8.89
N ALA A 52 49.34 -11.34 -9.40
CA ALA A 52 50.43 -12.30 -9.59
C ALA A 52 51.61 -11.88 -8.70
N ALA A 53 52.08 -12.83 -7.90
CA ALA A 53 53.04 -12.62 -6.83
C ALA A 53 54.45 -12.24 -7.32
N ASN A 54 55.17 -11.53 -6.42
CA ASN A 54 56.62 -11.40 -6.25
C ASN A 54 57.28 -10.11 -6.78
N GLY A 55 57.85 -9.32 -5.84
CA GLY A 55 58.93 -8.36 -6.12
C GLY A 55 58.63 -6.86 -5.90
N GLN A 56 59.16 -6.34 -4.78
CA GLN A 56 59.74 -4.99 -4.62
C GLN A 56 58.81 -3.76 -4.41
N SER A 57 59.24 -2.96 -3.43
CA SER A 57 58.68 -1.76 -2.80
C SER A 57 58.50 -0.55 -3.71
N TRP A 58 57.53 0.33 -3.44
CA TRP A 58 57.70 1.76 -3.05
C TRP A 58 56.36 2.48 -2.74
N GLN A 59 56.35 3.21 -1.62
CA GLN A 59 55.68 4.50 -1.31
C GLN A 59 54.15 4.66 -1.14
N SER A 60 53.78 4.67 0.15
CA SER A 60 52.76 5.43 0.90
C SER A 60 51.92 6.52 0.22
N TRP A 61 50.59 6.40 0.35
CA TRP A 61 49.68 7.51 0.65
C TRP A 61 48.65 7.09 1.72
N GLN A 62 48.40 8.01 2.65
CA GLN A 62 47.76 7.82 3.95
C GLN A 62 46.26 7.53 3.86
N SER A 63 45.80 6.54 4.66
CA SER A 63 44.40 6.22 4.89
C SER A 63 43.84 6.98 6.10
N SER A 64 42.74 7.71 5.92
CA SER A 64 41.95 8.25 7.03
C SER A 64 41.05 7.16 7.60
N GLN A 65 41.32 6.81 8.87
CA GLN A 65 40.63 5.80 9.65
C GLN A 65 39.24 6.29 10.10
N TYR A 66 38.20 5.50 9.82
CA TYR A 66 36.93 5.56 10.56
C TYR A 66 36.85 4.36 11.50
N PRO A 67 36.47 4.55 12.78
CA PRO A 67 36.39 3.45 13.73
C PRO A 67 35.15 2.59 13.45
N GLN A 68 35.37 1.30 13.20
CA GLN A 68 34.34 0.27 13.23
C GLN A 68 34.16 -0.26 14.66
N GLN A 69 32.91 -0.47 15.08
CA GLN A 69 32.58 -1.44 16.13
C GLN A 69 31.42 -2.37 15.70
N PRO A 70 31.42 -3.65 16.12
CA PRO A 70 30.55 -4.71 15.59
C PRO A 70 29.43 -5.14 16.56
N TYR A 71 28.29 -5.66 16.04
CA TYR A 71 27.41 -6.78 16.52
C TYR A 71 26.02 -6.71 15.79
N PRO A 72 25.17 -7.78 15.75
CA PRO A 72 24.83 -8.49 14.52
C PRO A 72 23.32 -8.57 14.16
N GLY A 73 23.03 -8.80 12.88
CA GLY A 73 21.90 -9.61 12.40
C GLY A 73 20.48 -9.06 12.57
N SER A 74 19.95 -8.38 11.55
CA SER A 74 18.59 -8.67 11.01
C SER A 74 18.28 -7.84 9.75
N ASN A 75 18.10 -8.58 8.64
CA ASN A 75 17.37 -8.29 7.39
C ASN A 75 17.68 -7.01 6.60
N ALA A 76 18.18 -7.28 5.39
CA ALA A 76 18.55 -6.35 4.34
C ALA A 76 17.41 -5.44 3.88
N TYR A 77 17.50 -4.16 4.24
CA TYR A 77 17.18 -3.03 3.38
C TYR A 77 18.52 -2.34 3.05
N GLN A 78 19.30 -2.96 2.17
CA GLN A 78 20.54 -2.38 1.64
C GLN A 78 20.46 -2.43 0.13
N GLY A 79 20.42 -1.25 -0.49
CA GLY A 79 20.65 -1.08 -1.92
C GLY A 79 19.52 -0.38 -2.68
N TYR A 80 19.29 0.90 -2.42
CA TYR A 80 18.86 1.86 -3.45
C TYR A 80 19.44 3.25 -3.14
N GLN A 81 20.76 3.35 -3.17
CA GLN A 81 21.45 4.59 -3.53
C GLN A 81 21.90 4.43 -4.99
N GLY A 82 21.01 4.76 -5.92
CA GLY A 82 21.28 4.64 -7.35
C GLY A 82 20.38 5.56 -8.15
N PHE A 83 20.96 6.68 -8.60
CA PHE A 83 20.47 7.59 -9.65
C PHE A 83 19.08 8.23 -9.45
N GLN A 84 19.05 9.38 -8.77
CA GLN A 84 18.10 10.45 -9.09
C GLN A 84 18.87 11.66 -9.61
N GLN A 85 19.33 11.57 -10.86
CA GLN A 85 19.65 12.75 -11.66
C GLN A 85 18.33 13.36 -12.15
N GLY A 86 18.07 14.60 -11.73
CA GLY A 86 17.17 15.52 -12.44
C GLY A 86 15.70 15.49 -12.05
N TYR A 87 15.35 15.87 -10.82
CA TYR A 87 14.07 16.53 -10.51
C TYR A 87 14.26 17.46 -9.31
N SER A 88 14.25 18.77 -9.55
CA SER A 88 14.63 19.82 -8.61
C SER A 88 13.62 20.10 -7.48
N ASP A 89 12.65 19.21 -7.25
CA ASP A 89 11.55 19.38 -6.28
C ASP A 89 11.38 18.18 -5.31
N ALA A 90 12.25 17.17 -5.37
CA ALA A 90 12.12 16.00 -4.49
C ALA A 90 12.61 16.30 -3.06
N LEU A 91 11.77 16.01 -2.06
CA LEU A 91 12.17 16.13 -0.66
C LEU A 91 13.30 15.14 -0.34
N PRO A 92 14.29 15.51 0.49
CA PRO A 92 15.28 14.55 0.97
C PRO A 92 14.58 13.43 1.76
N LEU A 93 14.99 12.19 1.51
CA LEU A 93 14.40 10.97 2.10
C LEU A 93 15.39 10.30 3.06
N GLU A 94 14.88 9.70 4.12
CA GLU A 94 15.62 8.83 5.04
C GLU A 94 14.92 7.47 5.20
N ALA A 95 15.66 6.43 5.59
CA ALA A 95 15.09 5.10 5.79
C ALA A 95 14.23 5.06 7.06
N GLY A 96 13.05 4.44 6.96
CA GLY A 96 12.19 4.18 8.10
C GLY A 96 12.87 3.25 9.11
N THR A 97 12.69 3.54 10.40
CA THR A 97 13.36 2.80 11.49
C THR A 97 12.62 1.52 11.89
N GLY A 98 11.48 1.22 11.26
CA GLY A 98 10.56 0.14 11.64
C GLY A 98 9.68 0.47 12.85
N ARG A 99 9.92 1.61 13.51
CA ARG A 99 9.12 2.12 14.63
C ARG A 99 8.30 3.34 14.19
N VAL A 100 7.10 3.45 14.73
CA VAL A 100 6.17 4.52 14.40
C VAL A 100 6.41 5.76 15.25
N ASP A 101 6.54 6.91 14.60
CA ASP A 101 6.41 8.24 15.20
C ASP A 101 5.13 8.90 14.65
N LEU A 102 4.09 8.90 15.49
CA LEU A 102 2.78 9.43 15.16
C LEU A 102 2.79 10.92 14.92
N MET A 103 3.50 11.68 15.77
CA MET A 103 3.45 13.13 15.68
C MET A 103 4.05 13.58 14.35
N ARG A 104 5.15 12.95 13.96
CA ARG A 104 5.77 13.19 12.66
C ARG A 104 4.84 12.81 11.51
N ALA A 105 4.17 11.67 11.58
CA ALA A 105 3.23 11.24 10.54
C ALA A 105 2.00 12.17 10.42
N VAL A 106 1.42 12.58 11.55
CA VAL A 106 0.26 13.48 11.58
C VAL A 106 0.65 14.87 11.06
N ARG A 107 1.80 15.42 11.50
CA ARG A 107 2.33 16.68 10.98
C ARG A 107 2.57 16.62 9.49
N PHE A 108 3.14 15.52 8.99
CA PHE A 108 3.30 15.28 7.56
C PHE A 108 1.95 15.29 6.85
N GLY A 109 0.95 14.56 7.36
CA GLY A 109 -0.38 14.49 6.75
C GLY A 109 -1.04 15.87 6.58
N PHE A 110 -1.05 16.69 7.63
CA PHE A 110 -1.59 18.05 7.56
C PHE A 110 -0.74 18.95 6.67
N ARG A 111 0.60 18.93 6.83
CA ARG A 111 1.51 19.76 6.03
C ARG A 111 1.36 19.48 4.54
N THR A 112 1.28 18.21 4.14
CA THR A 112 1.15 17.79 2.75
C THR A 112 -0.22 18.12 2.18
N THR A 113 -1.28 18.02 2.99
CA THR A 113 -2.64 18.44 2.59
C THR A 113 -2.68 19.92 2.22
N PHE A 114 -2.03 20.78 3.02
CA PHE A 114 -2.02 22.23 2.79
C PHE A 114 -0.92 22.71 1.84
N SER A 115 0.15 21.95 1.62
CA SER A 115 1.20 22.32 0.65
C SER A 115 0.78 22.07 -0.80
N ASN A 116 -0.16 21.15 -1.02
CA ASN A 116 -0.77 20.87 -2.32
C ASN A 116 -2.31 20.78 -2.21
N PRO A 117 -2.99 21.90 -1.93
CA PRO A 117 -4.42 21.90 -1.63
C PRO A 117 -5.26 21.57 -2.87
N VAL A 118 -4.75 21.82 -4.08
CA VAL A 118 -5.45 21.46 -5.31
C VAL A 118 -5.61 19.94 -5.39
N VAL A 119 -4.56 19.16 -5.18
CA VAL A 119 -4.68 17.70 -5.25
C VAL A 119 -5.46 17.15 -4.05
N TRP A 120 -5.20 17.64 -2.84
CA TRP A 120 -5.74 17.03 -1.63
C TRP A 120 -7.12 17.56 -1.22
N ILE A 121 -7.30 18.88 -1.17
CA ILE A 121 -8.56 19.51 -0.72
C ILE A 121 -9.57 19.51 -1.87
N LEU A 122 -9.20 19.99 -3.05
CA LEU A 122 -10.13 19.96 -4.19
C LEU A 122 -10.37 18.51 -4.65
N GLY A 123 -9.37 17.63 -4.57
CA GLY A 123 -9.55 16.21 -4.85
C GLY A 123 -10.57 15.53 -3.92
N THR A 124 -10.56 15.82 -2.63
CA THR A 124 -11.55 15.25 -1.69
C THR A 124 -12.94 15.82 -1.89
N VAL A 125 -13.06 17.12 -2.21
CA VAL A 125 -14.35 17.72 -2.60
C VAL A 125 -14.90 17.05 -3.85
N MET A 126 -14.08 16.90 -4.90
CA MET A 126 -14.49 16.27 -6.16
C MET A 126 -14.87 14.81 -5.96
N LEU A 127 -14.09 14.06 -5.18
CA LEU A 127 -14.42 12.68 -4.83
C LEU A 127 -15.71 12.61 -4.02
N GLY A 128 -15.92 13.50 -3.05
CA GLY A 128 -17.15 13.57 -2.25
C GLY A 128 -18.38 13.84 -3.11
N ILE A 129 -18.30 14.81 -4.03
CA ILE A 129 -19.37 15.10 -5.00
C ILE A 129 -19.63 13.88 -5.90
N ALA A 130 -18.58 13.23 -6.39
CA ALA A 130 -18.71 12.03 -7.22
C ALA A 130 -19.39 10.88 -6.45
N VAL A 131 -19.05 10.68 -5.18
CA VAL A 131 -19.68 9.67 -4.31
C VAL A 131 -21.15 10.00 -4.07
N VAL A 132 -21.49 11.25 -3.74
CA VAL A 132 -22.90 11.68 -3.56
C VAL A 132 -23.70 11.49 -4.85
N PHE A 133 -23.16 11.94 -5.98
CA PHE A 133 -23.80 11.77 -7.29
C PHE A 133 -24.01 10.29 -7.63
N PHE A 134 -22.97 9.48 -7.48
CA PHE A 134 -23.01 8.06 -7.78
C PHE A 134 -23.97 7.30 -6.85
N SER A 135 -24.05 7.69 -5.57
CA SER A 135 -24.98 7.09 -4.60
C SER A 135 -26.43 7.50 -4.86
N GLY A 136 -26.68 8.76 -5.25
CA GLY A 136 -27.99 9.21 -5.69
C GLY A 136 -28.43 8.50 -6.97
N LEU A 137 -27.51 8.35 -7.93
CA LEU A 137 -27.75 7.63 -9.18
C LEU A 137 -28.04 6.15 -8.92
N SER A 138 -27.26 5.48 -8.07
CA SER A 138 -27.48 4.06 -7.74
C SER A 138 -28.82 3.83 -7.04
N GLY A 139 -29.20 4.71 -6.11
CA GLY A 139 -30.51 4.69 -5.47
C GLY A 139 -31.67 4.92 -6.46
N TYR A 140 -31.52 5.90 -7.34
CA TYR A 140 -32.50 6.20 -8.38
C TYR A 140 -32.67 5.05 -9.39
N LEU A 141 -31.57 4.45 -9.85
CA LEU A 141 -31.62 3.27 -10.72
C LEU A 141 -32.28 2.09 -10.03
N SER A 142 -31.98 1.86 -8.75
CA SER A 142 -32.61 0.78 -7.97
C SER A 142 -34.12 0.96 -7.89
N TYR A 143 -34.58 2.20 -7.64
CA TYR A 143 -36.00 2.53 -7.58
C TYR A 143 -36.73 2.34 -8.91
N ILE A 144 -36.13 2.74 -10.05
CA ILE A 144 -36.80 2.60 -11.36
C ILE A 144 -36.85 1.15 -11.82
N LEU A 145 -35.78 0.40 -11.60
CA LEU A 145 -35.67 -0.97 -12.09
C LEU A 145 -36.49 -1.95 -11.25
N ASP A 146 -36.70 -1.65 -9.97
CA ASP A 146 -37.51 -2.47 -9.08
C ASP A 146 -38.19 -1.63 -7.97
N PRO A 147 -39.29 -0.91 -8.30
CA PRO A 147 -39.95 0.01 -7.36
C PRO A 147 -40.54 -0.69 -6.13
N GLU A 148 -41.02 -1.92 -6.30
CA GLU A 148 -41.64 -2.71 -5.23
C GLU A 148 -40.58 -3.15 -4.21
N ALA A 149 -39.44 -3.66 -4.66
CA ALA A 149 -38.37 -4.03 -3.74
C ALA A 149 -37.71 -2.81 -3.08
N ALA A 150 -37.57 -1.70 -3.82
CA ALA A 150 -36.99 -0.46 -3.30
C ALA A 150 -37.81 0.16 -2.15
N THR A 151 -39.12 -0.09 -2.11
CA THR A 151 -40.04 0.46 -1.09
C THR A 151 -40.39 -0.53 0.01
N SER A 152 -40.38 -1.84 -0.27
CA SER A 152 -40.69 -2.89 0.71
C SER A 152 -39.52 -3.32 1.59
N GLY A 153 -38.29 -2.84 1.31
CA GLY A 153 -37.09 -3.22 2.05
C GLY A 153 -36.64 -4.67 1.78
N GLN A 154 -37.24 -5.35 0.79
CA GLN A 154 -36.84 -6.68 0.38
C GLN A 154 -35.51 -6.64 -0.39
N VAL A 155 -34.71 -7.69 -0.23
CA VAL A 155 -33.47 -7.85 -0.99
C VAL A 155 -33.82 -8.20 -2.43
N SER A 156 -33.61 -7.26 -3.36
CA SER A 156 -33.77 -7.47 -4.80
C SER A 156 -32.45 -7.89 -5.44
N VAL A 157 -32.53 -8.76 -6.44
CA VAL A 157 -31.39 -9.09 -7.30
C VAL A 157 -30.83 -7.82 -7.95
N THR A 158 -31.71 -6.89 -8.34
CA THR A 158 -31.33 -5.61 -8.94
C THR A 158 -30.50 -4.75 -7.99
N SER A 159 -30.94 -4.62 -6.73
CA SER A 159 -30.21 -3.84 -5.73
C SER A 159 -28.88 -4.50 -5.36
N VAL A 160 -28.81 -5.83 -5.31
CA VAL A 160 -27.55 -6.56 -5.12
C VAL A 160 -26.58 -6.28 -6.26
N VAL A 161 -27.02 -6.38 -7.51
CA VAL A 161 -26.16 -6.12 -8.69
C VAL A 161 -25.63 -4.68 -8.68
N ILE A 162 -26.49 -3.70 -8.42
CA ILE A 162 -26.09 -2.29 -8.35
C ILE A 162 -25.08 -2.05 -7.22
N ASN A 163 -25.31 -2.63 -6.03
CA ASN A 163 -24.39 -2.51 -4.91
C ASN A 163 -23.03 -3.18 -5.18
N VAL A 164 -23.00 -4.32 -5.89
CA VAL A 164 -21.75 -4.97 -6.29
C VAL A 164 -20.99 -4.09 -7.29
N LEU A 165 -21.66 -3.54 -8.30
CA LEU A 165 -21.04 -2.61 -9.26
C LEU A 165 -20.50 -1.35 -8.55
N ALA A 166 -21.27 -0.80 -7.62
CA ALA A 166 -20.85 0.30 -6.77
C ALA A 166 -19.60 -0.04 -5.95
N GLY A 167 -19.57 -1.23 -5.34
CA GLY A 167 -18.42 -1.72 -4.60
C GLY A 167 -17.17 -1.84 -5.47
N ILE A 168 -17.30 -2.33 -6.71
CA ILE A 168 -16.17 -2.43 -7.66
C ILE A 168 -15.61 -1.05 -8.01
N VAL A 169 -16.48 -0.07 -8.28
CA VAL A 169 -16.04 1.31 -8.56
C VAL A 169 -15.31 1.91 -7.35
N MET A 170 -15.88 1.77 -6.15
CA MET A 170 -15.26 2.28 -4.93
C MET A 170 -13.94 1.59 -4.59
N LEU A 171 -13.82 0.29 -4.89
CA LEU A 171 -12.58 -0.46 -4.75
C LEU A 171 -11.51 0.10 -5.69
N ALA A 172 -11.84 0.33 -6.97
CA ALA A 172 -10.90 0.92 -7.94
C ALA A 172 -10.44 2.32 -7.52
N VAL A 173 -11.36 3.16 -7.05
CA VAL A 173 -11.05 4.49 -6.51
C VAL A 173 -10.11 4.38 -5.31
N SER A 174 -10.37 3.47 -4.37
CA SER A 174 -9.53 3.25 -3.18
C SER A 174 -8.09 2.91 -3.56
N ILE A 175 -7.89 2.01 -4.53
CA ILE A 175 -6.55 1.66 -5.05
C ILE A 175 -5.82 2.90 -5.59
N CYS A 176 -6.53 3.75 -6.35
CA CYS A 176 -5.95 4.98 -6.90
C CYS A 176 -5.58 5.99 -5.80
N VAL A 177 -6.44 6.16 -4.80
CA VAL A 177 -6.19 7.06 -3.65
C VAL A 177 -4.97 6.60 -2.86
N ILE A 178 -4.88 5.30 -2.54
CA ILE A 178 -3.73 4.75 -1.81
C ILE A 178 -2.45 5.00 -2.61
N ARG A 179 -2.47 4.79 -3.93
CA ARG A 179 -1.30 5.10 -4.77
C ARG A 179 -0.88 6.56 -4.65
N GLY A 180 -1.82 7.50 -4.78
CA GLY A 180 -1.54 8.92 -4.63
C GLY A 180 -0.94 9.29 -3.26
N THR A 181 -1.42 8.66 -2.19
CA THR A 181 -0.86 8.87 -0.85
C THR A 181 0.56 8.33 -0.70
N LEU A 182 0.85 7.16 -1.29
CA LEU A 182 2.21 6.59 -1.27
C LEU A 182 3.20 7.47 -2.04
N THR A 183 2.82 7.95 -3.23
CA THR A 183 3.67 8.86 -4.03
C THR A 183 3.98 10.16 -3.28
N ALA A 184 3.05 10.66 -2.46
CA ALA A 184 3.29 11.85 -1.64
C ALA A 184 4.35 11.62 -0.55
N VAL A 185 4.38 10.41 0.03
CA VAL A 185 5.38 10.05 1.05
C VAL A 185 6.74 9.73 0.40
N ASP A 186 6.75 9.30 -0.85
CA ASP A 186 7.99 9.03 -1.60
C ASP A 186 8.77 10.31 -1.99
N GLY A 187 8.33 11.49 -1.54
CA GLY A 187 9.05 12.75 -1.69
C GLY A 187 8.76 13.49 -2.99
N HIS A 188 7.89 12.96 -3.85
CA HIS A 188 7.44 13.61 -5.08
C HIS A 188 6.23 14.52 -4.82
N LYS A 189 6.17 15.64 -5.55
CA LYS A 189 4.99 16.49 -5.57
C LYS A 189 3.85 15.76 -6.29
N THR A 190 2.85 15.32 -5.54
CA THR A 190 1.71 14.54 -6.06
C THR A 190 0.99 15.29 -7.17
N ARG A 191 0.72 14.59 -8.28
CA ARG A 191 -0.11 15.05 -9.40
C ARG A 191 -1.32 14.14 -9.56
N TYR A 192 -2.39 14.62 -10.21
CA TYR A 192 -3.57 13.81 -10.49
C TYR A 192 -3.25 12.55 -11.32
N SER A 193 -2.27 12.63 -12.22
CA SER A 193 -1.81 11.48 -13.01
C SER A 193 -1.29 10.33 -12.16
N ASP A 194 -0.71 10.62 -10.99
CA ASP A 194 -0.01 9.62 -10.18
C ASP A 194 -0.99 8.63 -9.54
N PHE A 195 -2.22 9.07 -9.30
CA PHE A 195 -3.32 8.23 -8.79
C PHE A 195 -3.71 7.12 -9.77
N PHE A 196 -3.55 7.35 -11.08
CA PHE A 196 -3.96 6.42 -12.13
C PHE A 196 -2.85 5.48 -12.60
N HIS A 197 -1.71 5.46 -11.91
CA HIS A 197 -0.64 4.48 -12.13
C HIS A 197 -0.43 3.59 -10.90
N PRO A 198 -1.47 2.88 -10.42
CA PRO A 198 -1.35 1.99 -9.28
C PRO A 198 -0.45 0.80 -9.59
N GLN A 199 0.36 0.42 -8.62
CA GLN A 199 1.19 -0.77 -8.69
C GLN A 199 0.45 -1.96 -8.08
N ASN A 200 0.71 -3.15 -8.62
CA ASN A 200 0.20 -4.41 -8.06
C ASN A 200 -1.33 -4.44 -7.82
N VAL A 201 -2.08 -3.91 -8.80
CA VAL A 201 -3.54 -3.77 -8.76
C VAL A 201 -4.22 -5.10 -8.50
N GLY A 202 -3.79 -6.17 -9.18
CA GLY A 202 -4.43 -7.48 -9.06
C GLY A 202 -4.37 -8.04 -7.64
N GLN A 203 -3.19 -8.02 -7.00
CA GLN A 203 -3.04 -8.52 -5.62
C GLN A 203 -3.73 -7.60 -4.61
N THR A 204 -3.67 -6.29 -4.82
CA THR A 204 -4.35 -5.31 -3.96
C THR A 204 -5.88 -5.49 -4.06
N ALA A 205 -6.41 -5.69 -5.25
CA ALA A 205 -7.83 -5.94 -5.48
C ALA A 205 -8.29 -7.25 -4.83
N ILE A 206 -7.53 -8.35 -4.99
CA ILE A 206 -7.82 -9.62 -4.32
C ILE A 206 -7.92 -9.42 -2.80
N LEU A 207 -6.94 -8.73 -2.21
CA LEU A 207 -6.94 -8.46 -0.78
C LEU A 207 -8.14 -7.59 -0.36
N MET A 208 -8.44 -6.52 -1.10
CA MET A 208 -9.61 -5.67 -0.84
C MET A 208 -10.93 -6.43 -0.96
N VAL A 209 -11.07 -7.35 -1.92
CA VAL A 209 -12.26 -8.21 -2.05
C VAL A 209 -12.39 -9.14 -0.85
N ILE A 210 -11.30 -9.77 -0.41
CA ILE A 210 -11.31 -10.60 0.81
C ILE A 210 -11.74 -9.77 2.03
N LEU A 211 -11.16 -8.58 2.20
CA LEU A 211 -11.52 -7.67 3.28
C LEU A 211 -12.97 -7.19 3.17
N ALA A 212 -13.50 -6.96 1.97
CA ALA A 212 -14.89 -6.58 1.74
C ALA A 212 -15.84 -7.72 2.12
N ILE A 213 -15.52 -8.97 1.75
CA ILE A 213 -16.32 -10.15 2.13
C ILE A 213 -16.32 -10.31 3.65
N VAL A 214 -15.14 -10.29 4.29
CA VAL A 214 -15.03 -10.38 5.76
C VAL A 214 -15.77 -9.23 6.43
N GLY A 215 -15.59 -8.01 5.94
CA GLY A 215 -16.29 -6.82 6.43
C GLY A 215 -17.81 -6.92 6.28
N SER A 216 -18.31 -7.51 5.20
CA SER A 216 -19.75 -7.74 5.00
C SER A 216 -20.31 -8.74 6.00
N ILE A 217 -19.62 -9.86 6.25
CA ILE A 217 -20.02 -10.88 7.25
C ILE A 217 -19.99 -10.28 8.66
N VAL A 218 -18.98 -9.48 8.96
CA VAL A 218 -18.89 -8.76 10.24
C VAL A 218 -20.05 -7.77 10.35
N GLY A 219 -20.32 -7.00 9.29
CA GLY A 219 -21.38 -5.98 9.24
C GLY A 219 -22.80 -6.54 9.34
N THR A 220 -23.07 -7.76 8.85
CA THR A 220 -24.40 -8.37 9.04
C THR A 220 -24.69 -8.64 10.52
N ILE A 221 -23.68 -9.02 11.32
CA ILE A 221 -23.83 -9.20 12.77
C ILE A 221 -24.20 -7.87 13.44
N ALA A 222 -23.54 -6.77 13.06
CA ALA A 222 -23.89 -5.44 13.58
C ALA A 222 -25.32 -5.04 13.19
N SER A 223 -25.74 -5.36 11.96
CA SER A 223 -27.07 -5.06 11.45
C SER A 223 -28.15 -5.83 12.19
N THR A 224 -27.96 -7.14 12.43
CA THR A 224 -28.92 -7.95 13.21
C THR A 224 -29.04 -7.45 14.64
N LEU A 225 -27.92 -7.14 15.29
CA LEU A 225 -27.95 -6.57 16.64
C LEU A 225 -28.65 -5.21 16.68
N THR A 226 -28.54 -4.40 15.63
CA THR A 226 -29.23 -3.10 15.57
C THR A 226 -30.74 -3.26 15.45
N LEU A 227 -31.22 -4.28 14.71
CA LEU A 227 -32.65 -4.58 14.61
C LEU A 227 -33.23 -5.02 15.95
N ASP A 228 -32.48 -5.80 16.73
CA ASP A 228 -32.89 -6.28 18.05
C ASP A 228 -32.78 -5.22 19.17
N MET A 229 -32.28 -4.01 18.83
CA MET A 229 -32.06 -2.93 19.80
C MET A 229 -33.35 -2.33 20.34
N PHE A 230 -34.44 -2.36 19.56
CA PHE A 230 -35.73 -1.79 19.93
C PHE A 230 -36.75 -2.90 20.16
N ILE A 231 -37.42 -2.84 21.32
CA ILE A 231 -38.56 -3.68 21.64
C ILE A 231 -39.79 -2.80 21.46
N ILE A 232 -40.66 -3.18 20.53
CA ILE A 232 -41.90 -2.45 20.27
C ILE A 232 -43.00 -3.14 21.07
N ASP A 233 -43.50 -2.46 22.10
CA ASP A 233 -44.70 -2.87 22.81
C ASP A 233 -45.92 -2.32 22.06
N GLU A 234 -46.52 -3.16 21.24
CA GLU A 234 -47.72 -2.83 20.46
C GLU A 234 -48.94 -2.54 21.36
N THR A 235 -48.94 -2.99 22.62
CA THR A 235 -50.06 -2.81 23.54
C THR A 235 -50.01 -1.48 24.28
N LEU A 236 -48.80 -0.96 24.51
CA LEU A 236 -48.57 0.30 25.22
C LEU A 236 -48.16 1.45 24.29
N GLU A 237 -48.11 1.21 22.98
CA GLU A 237 -47.54 2.13 21.97
C GLU A 237 -46.16 2.66 22.40
N ALA A 238 -45.39 1.82 23.09
CA ALA A 238 -44.12 2.19 23.70
C ALA A 238 -42.96 1.51 22.97
N VAL A 239 -41.85 2.24 22.82
CA VAL A 239 -40.61 1.70 22.28
C VAL A 239 -39.58 1.66 23.41
N ASP A 240 -39.24 0.44 23.82
CA ASP A 240 -38.20 0.20 24.81
C ASP A 240 -36.88 -0.14 24.12
N VAL A 241 -35.77 0.18 24.80
CA VAL A 241 -34.43 -0.15 24.33
C VAL A 241 -33.94 -1.40 25.02
N ASN A 242 -33.53 -2.39 24.24
CA ASN A 242 -32.95 -3.62 24.74
C ASN A 242 -31.52 -3.36 25.27
N SER A 243 -31.42 -3.13 26.58
CA SER A 243 -30.16 -2.84 27.27
C SER A 243 -29.12 -3.97 27.13
N SER A 244 -29.57 -5.23 26.98
CA SER A 244 -28.67 -6.37 26.77
C SER A 244 -28.01 -6.29 25.39
N VAL A 245 -28.77 -5.95 24.36
CA VAL A 245 -28.26 -5.75 22.99
C VAL A 245 -27.31 -4.57 22.92
N LEU A 246 -27.61 -3.46 23.63
CA LEU A 246 -26.66 -2.35 23.77
C LEU A 246 -25.33 -2.78 24.40
N GLY A 247 -25.37 -3.61 25.44
CA GLY A 247 -24.18 -4.16 26.08
C GLY A 247 -23.36 -5.03 25.12
N ILE A 248 -24.01 -5.93 24.38
CA ILE A 248 -23.37 -6.79 23.37
C ILE A 248 -22.77 -5.93 22.25
N MET A 249 -23.50 -4.93 21.76
CA MET A 249 -23.02 -3.99 20.74
C MET A 249 -21.79 -3.21 21.20
N ALA A 250 -21.78 -2.73 22.45
CA ALA A 250 -20.61 -2.03 22.99
C ALA A 250 -19.37 -2.93 23.04
N VAL A 251 -19.52 -4.19 23.49
CA VAL A 251 -18.42 -5.17 23.51
C VAL A 251 -17.97 -5.50 22.08
N TYR A 252 -18.90 -5.72 21.16
CA TYR A 252 -18.61 -6.01 19.76
C TYR A 252 -17.83 -4.86 19.10
N LEU A 253 -18.27 -3.62 19.25
CA LEU A 253 -17.58 -2.43 18.74
C LEU A 253 -16.20 -2.27 19.37
N LEU A 254 -16.07 -2.53 20.67
CA LEU A 254 -14.79 -2.51 21.37
C LEU A 254 -13.81 -3.54 20.79
N VAL A 255 -14.27 -4.77 20.53
CA VAL A 255 -13.44 -5.82 19.93
C VAL A 255 -13.00 -5.43 18.51
N LEU A 256 -13.92 -4.93 17.68
CA LEU A 256 -13.57 -4.44 16.34
C LEU A 256 -12.57 -3.30 16.38
N PHE A 257 -12.77 -2.35 17.31
CA PHE A 257 -11.86 -1.24 17.52
C PHE A 257 -10.46 -1.74 17.90
N LEU A 258 -10.35 -2.67 18.85
CA LEU A 258 -9.06 -3.23 19.30
C LEU A 258 -8.35 -4.03 18.19
N ILE A 259 -9.09 -4.72 17.32
CA ILE A 259 -8.50 -5.53 16.24
C ILE A 259 -8.15 -4.66 15.02
N SER A 260 -8.84 -3.54 14.81
CA SER A 260 -8.68 -2.67 13.63
C SER A 260 -7.23 -2.31 13.25
N PRO A 261 -6.31 -1.99 14.19
CA PRO A 261 -4.94 -1.62 13.82
C PRO A 261 -4.16 -2.78 13.18
N LEU A 262 -4.55 -4.03 13.46
CA LEU A 262 -3.86 -5.23 13.00
C LEU A 262 -4.01 -5.47 11.50
N TYR A 263 -5.09 -4.98 10.88
CA TYR A 263 -5.35 -5.14 9.45
C TYR A 263 -5.37 -3.84 8.63
N SER A 264 -5.42 -2.67 9.29
CA SER A 264 -5.54 -1.34 8.64
C SER A 264 -4.47 -1.06 7.58
N TYR A 265 -3.30 -1.69 7.69
CA TYR A 265 -2.16 -1.42 6.81
C TYR A 265 -1.91 -2.50 5.75
N TRP A 266 -2.63 -3.63 5.75
CA TRP A 266 -2.37 -4.74 4.81
C TRP A 266 -2.45 -4.29 3.34
N VAL A 267 -3.42 -3.43 3.04
CA VAL A 267 -3.63 -2.89 1.69
C VAL A 267 -2.45 -2.00 1.25
N TYR A 268 -1.86 -1.24 2.16
CA TYR A 268 -0.67 -0.44 1.85
C TYR A 268 0.50 -1.34 1.46
N TYR A 269 0.75 -2.43 2.20
CA TYR A 269 1.79 -3.42 1.87
C TYR A 269 1.61 -4.06 0.49
N THR A 270 0.38 -4.40 0.08
CA THR A 270 0.13 -4.91 -1.28
C THR A 270 0.30 -3.83 -2.35
N SER A 271 -0.22 -2.64 -2.09
CA SER A 271 -0.27 -1.54 -3.07
C SER A 271 1.10 -0.93 -3.38
N ASP A 272 2.07 -1.12 -2.50
CA ASP A 272 3.45 -0.70 -2.69
C ASP A 272 4.24 -1.60 -3.66
N GLY A 273 3.65 -2.70 -4.14
CA GLY A 273 4.22 -3.54 -5.18
C GLY A 273 5.22 -4.61 -4.71
N HIS A 274 5.62 -4.60 -3.44
CA HIS A 274 6.60 -5.54 -2.90
C HIS A 274 6.00 -6.84 -2.34
N HIS A 275 4.68 -6.90 -2.15
CA HIS A 275 4.01 -8.04 -1.51
C HIS A 275 2.82 -8.55 -2.32
N SER A 276 2.64 -9.87 -2.34
CA SER A 276 1.37 -10.49 -2.74
C SER A 276 0.33 -10.33 -1.63
N ALA A 277 -0.95 -10.61 -1.91
CA ALA A 277 -2.02 -10.50 -0.91
C ALA A 277 -1.69 -11.28 0.37
N ALA A 278 -1.23 -12.53 0.23
CA ALA A 278 -0.89 -13.38 1.37
C ALA A 278 0.34 -12.89 2.16
N SER A 279 1.40 -12.44 1.47
CA SER A 279 2.61 -11.98 2.15
C SER A 279 2.43 -10.60 2.79
N ALA A 280 1.53 -9.77 2.25
CA ALA A 280 1.14 -8.51 2.84
C ALA A 280 0.38 -8.68 4.15
N VAL A 281 -0.54 -9.65 4.25
CA VAL A 281 -1.23 -9.98 5.50
C VAL A 281 -0.23 -10.40 6.57
N LYS A 282 0.68 -11.33 6.25
CA LYS A 282 1.66 -11.83 7.22
C LYS A 282 2.63 -10.73 7.69
N THR A 283 3.20 -9.97 6.75
CA THR A 283 4.16 -8.90 7.05
C THR A 283 3.47 -7.75 7.76
N GLY A 284 2.32 -7.29 7.24
CA GLY A 284 1.54 -6.20 7.82
C GLY A 284 1.04 -6.53 9.22
N PHE A 285 0.57 -7.76 9.48
CA PHE A 285 0.17 -8.19 10.82
C PHE A 285 1.35 -8.18 11.81
N ARG A 286 2.51 -8.70 11.41
CA ARG A 286 3.72 -8.70 12.25
C ARG A 286 4.17 -7.28 12.58
N ASP A 287 4.21 -6.42 11.59
CA ASP A 287 4.71 -5.04 11.75
C ASP A 287 3.70 -4.18 12.52
N ALA A 288 2.40 -4.44 12.35
CA ALA A 288 1.34 -3.85 13.15
C ALA A 288 1.39 -4.30 14.62
N LEU A 289 1.61 -5.59 14.89
CA LEU A 289 1.79 -6.09 16.27
C LEU A 289 2.97 -5.42 16.97
N ARG A 290 4.10 -5.25 16.27
CA ARG A 290 5.30 -4.58 16.81
C ARG A 290 5.01 -3.12 17.23
N ASN A 291 4.10 -2.45 16.53
CA ASN A 291 3.74 -1.05 16.77
C ASN A 291 2.33 -0.87 17.36
N TYR A 292 1.72 -1.96 17.84
CA TYR A 292 0.30 -2.01 18.19
C TYR A 292 -0.20 -0.89 19.12
N PRO A 293 0.44 -0.58 20.27
CA PRO A 293 -0.09 0.45 21.17
C PRO A 293 -0.11 1.83 20.51
N VAL A 294 0.87 2.11 19.65
CA VAL A 294 0.99 3.37 18.92
C VAL A 294 -0.07 3.45 17.82
N LEU A 295 -0.31 2.36 17.10
CA LEU A 295 -1.37 2.30 16.09
C LEU A 295 -2.78 2.38 16.70
N LEU A 296 -2.97 1.76 17.87
CA LEU A 296 -4.22 1.84 18.61
C LEU A 296 -4.48 3.28 19.07
N LEU A 297 -3.45 3.98 19.56
CA LEU A 297 -3.56 5.40 19.91
C LEU A 297 -3.90 6.26 18.70
N PHE A 298 -3.26 6.03 17.55
CA PHE A 298 -3.58 6.72 16.30
C PHE A 298 -5.02 6.49 15.86
N THR A 299 -5.49 5.24 15.93
CA THR A 299 -6.86 4.88 15.57
C THR A 299 -7.86 5.52 16.53
N LEU A 300 -7.57 5.51 17.83
CA LEU A 300 -8.41 6.14 18.85
C LEU A 300 -8.51 7.65 18.63
N VAL A 301 -7.37 8.34 18.68
CA VAL A 301 -7.31 9.81 18.64
C VAL A 301 -7.69 10.31 17.26
N GLY A 302 -7.15 9.71 16.21
CA GLY A 302 -7.49 10.04 14.82
C GLY A 302 -8.96 9.79 14.53
N GLY A 303 -9.50 8.63 14.92
CA GLY A 303 -10.92 8.31 14.74
C GLY A 303 -11.85 9.26 15.48
N VAL A 304 -11.55 9.59 16.75
CA VAL A 304 -12.32 10.56 17.53
C VAL A 304 -12.23 11.96 16.93
N VAL A 305 -11.04 12.43 16.55
CA VAL A 305 -10.86 13.76 15.96
C VAL A 305 -11.58 13.87 14.62
N VAL A 306 -11.41 12.89 13.73
CA VAL A 306 -12.09 12.85 12.43
C VAL A 306 -13.60 12.87 12.64
N SER A 307 -14.13 11.99 13.50
CA SER A 307 -15.57 11.89 13.74
C SER A 307 -16.12 13.16 14.39
N PHE A 308 -15.54 13.60 15.49
CA PHE A 308 -16.01 14.76 16.25
C PHE A 308 -15.96 16.04 15.40
N VAL A 309 -14.82 16.35 14.79
CA VAL A 309 -14.69 17.55 13.95
C VAL A 309 -15.57 17.42 12.71
N GLY A 310 -15.61 16.24 12.08
CA GLY A 310 -16.49 15.96 10.94
C GLY A 310 -17.95 16.28 11.24
N PHE A 311 -18.51 15.75 12.32
CA PHE A 311 -19.91 15.99 12.68
C PHE A 311 -20.18 17.42 13.16
N VAL A 312 -19.31 17.99 14.02
CA VAL A 312 -19.48 19.36 14.54
C VAL A 312 -19.44 20.41 13.43
N THR A 313 -18.66 20.17 12.38
CA THR A 313 -18.54 21.07 11.23
C THR A 313 -19.51 20.72 10.10
N LEU A 314 -20.53 19.91 10.33
CA LEU A 314 -21.51 19.49 9.31
C LEU A 314 -20.82 18.90 8.07
N PHE A 315 -19.88 17.99 8.29
CA PHE A 315 -19.08 17.27 7.31
C PHE A 315 -18.01 18.09 6.58
N PHE A 316 -17.98 19.43 6.71
CA PHE A 316 -16.94 20.25 6.07
C PHE A 316 -15.52 19.91 6.57
N GLY A 317 -15.38 19.48 7.82
CA GLY A 317 -14.10 19.05 8.40
C GLY A 317 -13.50 17.83 7.69
N PHE A 318 -14.32 16.95 7.10
CA PHE A 318 -13.85 15.79 6.36
C PHE A 318 -13.04 16.17 5.11
N VAL A 319 -13.32 17.33 4.51
CA VAL A 319 -12.60 17.82 3.33
C VAL A 319 -11.08 17.89 3.59
N ILE A 320 -10.69 18.29 4.80
CA ILE A 320 -9.28 18.44 5.20
C ILE A 320 -8.80 17.21 5.98
N LEU A 321 -9.66 16.62 6.82
CA LEU A 321 -9.25 15.54 7.71
C LEU A 321 -9.07 14.19 7.00
N LEU A 322 -9.89 13.87 5.98
CA LEU A 322 -9.72 12.64 5.20
C LEU A 322 -8.37 12.57 4.47
N PRO A 323 -7.95 13.61 3.69
CA PRO A 323 -6.65 13.55 3.05
C PRO A 323 -5.52 13.56 4.08
N ALA A 324 -5.60 14.38 5.12
CA ALA A 324 -4.58 14.43 6.17
C ALA A 324 -4.42 13.08 6.90
N PHE A 325 -5.53 12.41 7.22
CA PHE A 325 -5.53 11.09 7.85
C PHE A 325 -4.95 10.01 6.91
N SER A 326 -5.33 10.03 5.63
CA SER A 326 -4.81 9.09 4.63
C SER A 326 -3.30 9.25 4.39
N LEU A 327 -2.81 10.49 4.32
CA LEU A 327 -1.39 10.82 4.18
C LEU A 327 -0.59 10.42 5.43
N ALA A 328 -1.13 10.68 6.62
CA ALA A 328 -0.54 10.23 7.87
C ALA A 328 -0.45 8.69 7.91
N SER A 329 -1.50 7.99 7.45
CA SER A 329 -1.52 6.53 7.37
C SER A 329 -0.45 5.99 6.41
N ALA A 330 -0.30 6.60 5.23
CA ALA A 330 0.76 6.24 4.28
C ALA A 330 2.17 6.47 4.88
N HIS A 331 2.35 7.56 5.64
CA HIS A 331 3.61 7.85 6.33
C HIS A 331 3.90 6.84 7.46
N ILE A 332 2.89 6.47 8.25
CA ILE A 332 3.00 5.43 9.28
C ILE A 332 3.36 4.08 8.62
N TYR A 333 2.72 3.74 7.51
CA TYR A 333 3.05 2.54 6.74
C TYR A 333 4.54 2.51 6.36
N ARG A 334 5.07 3.58 5.76
CA ARG A 334 6.49 3.66 5.37
C ARG A 334 7.42 3.56 6.58
N GLN A 335 7.08 4.18 7.71
CA GLN A 335 7.84 4.04 8.96
C GLN A 335 7.88 2.58 9.45
N MET A 336 6.75 1.87 9.41
CA MET A 336 6.66 0.48 9.88
C MET A 336 7.37 -0.51 8.97
N SER A 337 7.21 -0.36 7.66
CA SER A 337 7.81 -1.24 6.65
C SER A 337 9.31 -1.02 6.48
N GLY A 338 9.86 0.08 7.04
CA GLY A 338 11.25 0.47 6.86
C GLY A 338 11.51 1.15 5.52
N GLY A 339 10.45 1.57 4.81
CA GLY A 339 10.56 2.30 3.55
C GLY A 339 11.07 3.72 3.73
N ASN A 340 11.39 4.38 2.62
CA ASN A 340 11.88 5.75 2.62
C ASN A 340 10.78 6.73 3.08
N ILE A 341 11.14 7.68 3.94
CA ILE A 341 10.25 8.73 4.45
C ILE A 341 10.90 10.12 4.27
N PRO A 342 10.12 11.20 4.08
CA PRO A 342 10.67 12.54 3.94
C PRO A 342 11.33 13.02 5.24
N VAL A 343 12.52 13.61 5.14
CA VAL A 343 13.24 14.18 6.28
C VAL A 343 12.44 15.37 6.83
N GLU A 344 12.22 15.39 8.14
CA GLU A 344 11.53 16.50 8.80
C GLU A 344 12.47 17.72 8.83
N GLN A 345 12.30 18.61 7.86
CA GLN A 345 12.97 19.91 7.90
C GLN A 345 12.38 20.72 9.07
N ARG A 346 13.12 20.83 10.18
CA ARG A 346 12.84 21.83 11.23
C ARG A 346 12.94 23.21 10.58
N ARG A 347 11.80 23.86 10.37
CA ARG A 347 11.73 25.30 10.10
C ARG A 347 11.02 25.97 11.25
#